data_AF-A0A820HQT4-F1
#
_entry.id   AF-A0A820HQT4-F1
#
_cell.length_a   1.000
_cell.length_b   1.000
_cell.length_c   1.000
_cell.angle_alpha   90.00
_cell.angle_beta   90.00
_cell.angle_gamma   90.00
#
_symmetry.space_group_name_H-M   'P 1'
#
loop_
_entity.id
_entity.type
_entity.pdbx_description
1 polymer ?
#
loop_
_entity_poly.entity_id
_entity_poly.type
_entity_poly.pdbx_seq_one_letter_code
_entity_poly.pdbx_strand_id
1 'polypeptide(L)'
;RCGEPAKLFVILSTLIRCFDISIYCKSRQPDTEILPNPYYTHDNGPICPIPQNMADIIYKRDIFLKKIIEDSGSCEESLRLLRFLIWENPDVTSIALNEIITSLSMYHTYDFRAHLDVLYTMLTTEDSWQEVRLLYALKGISMTPAPNSPTTTNSGYESAPQSLFDMFLKSKSTYHKKAYHCIKTLVQLFSNCPKAHQILKTDADIKQRWSQAVRWLHEQLERSYNNIQSNYPYYPSQGPITSNDMSQGYFIERTQSARSLLDKAVELYPE
;
A
#
# COMPACT_ATOMS: atom_id res chain seq x y z
N ARG A 1 2.87 -21.77 12.84
CA ARG A 1 3.20 -21.85 14.29
C ARG A 1 4.00 -20.59 14.63
N CYS A 2 3.36 -19.61 15.26
CA CYS A 2 4.03 -18.39 15.69
C CYS A 2 4.83 -18.71 16.96
N GLY A 3 6.16 -18.58 16.91
CA GLY A 3 7.04 -18.82 18.06
C GLY A 3 6.79 -17.83 19.19
N GLU A 4 7.34 -18.11 20.37
CA GLU A 4 7.32 -17.28 21.59
C GLU A 4 7.36 -15.74 21.39
N PRO A 5 8.20 -15.16 20.50
CA PRO A 5 8.20 -13.71 20.24
C PRO A 5 6.90 -13.17 19.64
N ALA A 6 6.15 -13.97 18.88
CA ALA A 6 4.87 -13.54 18.33
C ALA A 6 3.81 -13.34 19.42
N LYS A 7 3.85 -14.12 20.50
CA LYS A 7 2.96 -13.93 21.66
C LYS A 7 3.25 -12.60 22.38
N LEU A 8 4.52 -12.20 22.44
CA LEU A 8 4.92 -10.92 23.03
C LEU A 8 4.37 -9.74 22.22
N PHE A 9 4.43 -9.79 20.88
CA PHE A 9 3.86 -8.75 20.02
C PHE A 9 2.35 -8.64 20.14
N VAL A 10 1.64 -9.76 20.27
CA VAL A 10 0.18 -9.76 20.54
C VAL A 10 -0.12 -9.03 21.85
N ILE A 11 0.61 -9.33 22.92
CA ILE A 11 0.44 -8.67 24.22
C ILE A 11 0.77 -7.17 24.10
N LEU A 12 1.86 -6.83 23.42
CA LEU A 12 2.28 -5.45 23.24
C LEU A 12 1.25 -4.64 22.43
N SER A 13 0.77 -5.19 21.31
CA SER A 13 -0.31 -4.58 20.52
C SER A 13 -1.55 -4.34 21.38
N THR A 14 -1.98 -5.37 22.10
CA THR A 14 -3.15 -5.30 22.98
C THR A 14 -3.00 -4.21 24.04
N LEU A 15 -1.84 -4.14 24.70
CA LEU A 15 -1.55 -3.16 25.74
C LEU A 15 -1.49 -1.73 25.18
N ILE A 16 -0.80 -1.52 24.05
CA ILE A 16 -0.69 -0.19 23.44
C ILE A 16 -2.08 0.33 23.05
N ARG A 17 -2.92 -0.54 22.48
CA ARG A 17 -4.31 -0.24 22.08
C ARG A 17 -5.27 -0.09 23.26
N CYS A 18 -4.79 -0.11 24.51
CA CYS A 18 -5.56 0.28 25.69
C CYS A 18 -5.28 1.72 26.14
N PHE A 19 -4.23 2.37 25.62
CA PHE A 19 -3.85 3.71 26.06
C PHE A 19 -4.50 4.81 25.23
N ASP A 20 -4.81 5.93 25.88
CA ASP A 20 -5.18 7.16 25.19
C ASP A 20 -3.95 7.76 24.50
N ILE A 21 -4.04 7.89 23.18
CA ILE A 21 -3.02 8.48 22.30
C ILE A 21 -3.51 9.76 21.63
N SER A 22 -4.66 10.31 22.05
CA SER A 22 -5.31 11.47 21.43
C SER A 22 -4.38 12.68 21.30
N ILE A 23 -3.42 12.84 22.21
CA ILE A 23 -2.41 13.91 22.19
C ILE A 23 -1.46 13.83 20.98
N TYR A 24 -1.37 12.67 20.32
CA TYR A 24 -0.60 12.45 19.10
C TYR A 24 -1.48 12.44 17.84
N CYS A 25 -2.80 12.58 18.00
CA CYS A 25 -3.76 12.60 16.92
C CYS A 25 -4.14 14.05 16.56
N LYS A 26 -4.41 14.29 15.29
CA LYS A 26 -4.82 15.57 14.74
C LYS A 26 -5.76 15.35 13.57
N SER A 27 -6.94 15.95 13.61
CA SER A 27 -7.87 15.96 12.47
C SER A 27 -7.27 16.70 11.28
N ARG A 28 -7.55 16.22 10.07
CA ARG A 28 -7.17 16.91 8.84
C ARG A 28 -7.91 18.22 8.67
N GLN A 29 -9.16 18.27 9.14
CA GLN A 29 -10.02 19.44 9.06
C GLN A 29 -9.69 20.39 10.22
N PRO A 30 -9.46 21.68 9.95
CA PRO A 30 -9.24 22.65 11.00
C PRO A 30 -10.48 22.71 11.91
N ASP A 31 -10.24 22.96 13.20
CA ASP A 31 -11.29 23.16 14.21
C ASP A 31 -12.30 22.01 14.36
N THR A 32 -11.92 20.81 13.90
CA THR A 32 -12.76 19.60 14.00
C THR A 32 -12.16 18.66 15.05
N GLU A 33 -13.01 18.09 15.90
CA GLU A 33 -12.59 17.06 16.85
C GLU A 33 -12.02 15.83 16.14
N ILE A 34 -11.06 15.16 16.78
CA ILE A 34 -10.51 13.90 16.30
C ILE A 34 -11.58 12.81 16.33
N LEU A 35 -11.63 11.98 15.30
CA LEU A 35 -12.54 10.84 15.27
C LEU A 35 -12.12 9.79 16.32
N PRO A 36 -13.08 9.13 16.99
CA PRO A 36 -12.78 8.06 17.93
C PRO A 36 -12.07 6.91 17.21
N ASN A 37 -10.96 6.45 17.78
CA ASN A 37 -10.15 5.40 17.17
C ASN A 37 -10.88 4.03 17.27
N PRO A 38 -11.27 3.39 16.15
CA PRO A 38 -12.02 2.14 16.18
C PRO A 38 -11.16 0.92 16.52
N TYR A 39 -9.85 1.12 16.72
CA TYR A 39 -8.90 0.03 16.98
C TYR A 39 -8.52 -0.11 18.46
N TYR A 40 -9.19 0.60 19.36
CA TYR A 40 -9.09 0.32 20.79
C TYR A 40 -9.42 -1.15 21.07
N THR A 41 -8.73 -1.75 22.05
CA THR A 41 -9.05 -3.12 22.50
C THR A 41 -10.35 -3.15 23.29
N HIS A 42 -10.70 -2.06 23.96
CA HIS A 42 -11.81 -2.00 24.91
C HIS A 42 -12.96 -1.16 24.37
N ASP A 43 -14.19 -1.69 24.44
CA ASP A 43 -15.39 -1.06 23.87
C ASP A 43 -15.70 0.32 24.50
N ASN A 44 -15.29 0.52 25.75
CA ASN A 44 -15.48 1.80 26.46
C ASN A 44 -14.36 2.83 26.17
N GLY A 45 -13.49 2.56 25.19
CA GLY A 45 -12.37 3.45 24.84
C GLY A 45 -11.11 3.23 25.69
N PRO A 46 -10.20 4.22 25.75
CA PRO A 46 -8.92 4.07 26.43
C PRO A 46 -9.05 3.95 27.95
N ILE A 47 -8.16 3.18 28.57
CA ILE A 47 -8.14 2.93 30.01
C ILE A 47 -7.39 4.04 30.75
N CYS A 48 -6.27 4.51 30.20
CA CYS A 48 -5.46 5.59 30.77
C CYS A 48 -4.56 6.23 29.70
N PRO A 49 -3.99 7.42 29.95
CA PRO A 49 -3.03 8.05 29.05
C PRO A 49 -1.79 7.17 28.83
N ILE A 50 -1.24 7.21 27.61
CA ILE A 50 0.01 6.51 27.31
C ILE A 50 1.17 7.00 28.18
N PRO A 51 1.93 6.12 28.85
CA PRO A 51 3.13 6.51 29.59
C PRO A 51 4.18 7.15 28.68
N GLN A 52 4.82 8.24 29.13
CA GLN A 52 5.74 9.02 28.29
C GLN A 52 6.93 8.21 27.77
N ASN A 53 7.49 7.33 28.59
CA ASN A 53 8.58 6.43 28.18
C ASN A 53 8.18 5.48 27.04
N MET A 54 6.91 5.07 27.01
CA MET A 54 6.37 4.26 25.92
C MET A 54 6.12 5.10 24.69
N ALA A 55 5.53 6.28 24.86
CA ALA A 55 5.32 7.22 23.76
C ALA A 55 6.64 7.62 23.08
N ASP A 56 7.72 7.82 23.84
CA ASP A 56 9.05 8.11 23.31
C ASP A 56 9.59 6.97 22.43
N ILE A 57 9.27 5.71 22.76
CA ILE A 57 9.67 4.55 21.94
C ILE A 57 8.84 4.50 20.65
N ILE A 58 7.53 4.77 20.74
CA ILE A 58 6.60 4.62 19.62
C ILE A 58 6.73 5.78 18.63
N TYR A 59 6.79 7.02 19.12
CA TYR A 59 6.66 8.23 18.31
C TYR A 59 7.98 8.95 18.03
N LYS A 60 9.07 8.67 18.76
CA LYS A 60 10.39 9.30 18.51
C LYS A 60 11.42 8.36 17.91
N ARG A 61 11.15 7.05 17.84
CA ARG A 61 12.09 6.05 17.32
C ARG A 61 11.46 5.26 16.18
N ASP A 62 11.90 5.55 14.95
CA ASP A 62 11.40 4.90 13.73
C ASP A 62 11.58 3.38 13.74
N ILE A 63 12.58 2.87 14.49
CA ILE A 63 12.88 1.43 14.59
C ILE A 63 11.64 0.64 15.04
N PHE A 64 10.83 1.18 15.96
CA PHE A 64 9.63 0.50 16.42
C PHE A 64 8.59 0.39 15.31
N LEU A 65 8.35 1.49 14.60
CA LEU A 65 7.40 1.53 13.49
C LEU A 65 7.85 0.64 12.32
N LYS A 66 9.14 0.65 11.96
CA LYS A 66 9.73 -0.26 10.98
C LYS A 66 9.45 -1.71 11.34
N LYS A 67 9.66 -2.08 12.61
CA LYS A 67 9.43 -3.44 13.09
C LYS A 67 7.96 -3.85 13.00
N ILE A 68 7.04 -2.94 13.32
CA ILE A 68 5.60 -3.18 13.14
C ILE A 68 5.28 -3.43 11.66
N ILE A 69 5.82 -2.62 10.75
CA ILE A 69 5.57 -2.73 9.31
C ILE A 69 6.06 -4.07 8.77
N GLU A 70 7.29 -4.48 9.11
CA GLU A 70 7.86 -5.78 8.74
C GLU A 70 6.95 -6.94 9.19
N ASP A 71 6.48 -6.90 10.44
CA ASP A 71 5.68 -7.99 11.01
C ASP A 71 4.21 -7.94 10.52
N SER A 72 3.71 -6.78 10.08
CA SER A 72 2.30 -6.58 9.66
C SER A 72 1.92 -7.41 8.43
N GLY A 73 2.89 -7.80 7.59
CA GLY A 73 2.65 -8.68 6.45
C GLY A 73 2.29 -10.13 6.82
N SER A 74 2.57 -10.54 8.07
CA SER A 74 2.36 -11.93 8.54
C SER A 74 1.62 -12.05 9.87
N CYS A 75 1.42 -10.93 10.58
CA CYS A 75 0.79 -10.87 11.90
C CYS A 75 -0.38 -9.86 11.90
N GLU A 76 -1.60 -10.38 12.08
CA GLU A 76 -2.82 -9.55 12.13
C GLU A 76 -2.78 -8.53 13.28
N GLU A 77 -2.24 -8.90 14.45
CA GLU A 77 -2.15 -7.98 15.59
C GLU A 77 -1.16 -6.84 15.37
N SER A 78 -0.10 -7.06 14.59
CA SER A 78 0.81 -5.98 14.16
C SER A 78 0.11 -5.04 13.18
N LEU A 79 -0.68 -5.58 12.25
CA LEU A 79 -1.47 -4.77 11.32
C LEU A 79 -2.55 -3.95 12.05
N ARG A 80 -3.21 -4.52 13.05
CA ARG A 80 -4.16 -3.78 13.92
C ARG A 80 -3.46 -2.69 14.72
N LEU A 81 -2.27 -2.95 15.25
CA LEU A 81 -1.47 -1.93 15.92
C LEU A 81 -1.07 -0.81 14.96
N LEU A 82 -0.65 -1.14 13.74
CA LEU A 82 -0.34 -0.14 12.72
C LEU A 82 -1.56 0.75 12.43
N ARG A 83 -2.74 0.16 12.21
CA ARG A 83 -4.00 0.90 11.99
C ARG A 83 -4.36 1.79 13.18
N PHE A 84 -4.15 1.31 14.40
CA PHE A 84 -4.34 2.10 15.61
C PHE A 84 -3.43 3.32 15.63
N LEU A 85 -2.14 3.17 15.32
CA LEU A 85 -1.16 4.24 15.40
C LEU A 85 -1.28 5.29 14.29
N ILE A 86 -1.77 4.90 13.10
CA ILE A 86 -1.96 5.83 11.96
C ILE A 86 -3.30 6.56 11.99
N TRP A 87 -4.26 6.11 12.80
CA TRP A 87 -5.59 6.70 12.88
C TRP A 87 -5.52 8.13 13.36
N GLU A 88 -6.00 9.06 12.53
CA GLU A 88 -5.95 10.50 12.82
C GLU A 88 -4.53 10.99 13.17
N ASN A 89 -3.47 10.34 12.68
CA ASN A 89 -2.09 10.67 13.04
C ASN A 89 -1.23 10.89 11.77
N PRO A 90 -1.08 12.14 11.30
CA PRO A 90 -0.37 12.43 10.05
C PRO A 90 1.14 12.13 10.13
N ASP A 91 1.76 12.32 11.29
CA ASP A 91 3.21 12.16 11.45
C ASP A 91 3.60 10.69 11.32
N VAL A 92 2.94 9.81 12.09
CA VAL A 92 3.17 8.35 12.00
C VAL A 92 2.75 7.82 10.62
N THR A 93 1.64 8.31 10.07
CA THR A 93 1.19 7.90 8.73
C THR A 93 2.21 8.21 7.66
N SER A 94 2.81 9.41 7.69
CA SER A 94 3.81 9.84 6.71
C SER A 94 5.06 8.95 6.77
N ILE A 95 5.58 8.68 7.97
CA ILE A 95 6.75 7.81 8.14
C ILE A 95 6.43 6.38 7.67
N ALA A 96 5.27 5.85 8.06
CA ALA A 96 4.87 4.49 7.70
C ALA A 96 4.69 4.32 6.19
N LEU A 97 4.01 5.26 5.52
CA LEU A 97 3.84 5.22 4.07
C LEU A 97 5.19 5.33 3.35
N ASN A 98 6.07 6.22 3.79
CA ASN A 98 7.39 6.38 3.18
C ASN A 98 8.24 5.10 3.31
N GLU A 99 8.22 4.47 4.48
CA GLU A 99 8.92 3.22 4.72
C GLU A 99 8.38 2.11 3.81
N ILE A 100 7.05 1.93 3.74
CA ILE A 100 6.41 0.89 2.91
C ILE A 100 6.70 1.11 1.43
N ILE A 101 6.59 2.34 0.93
CA ILE A 101 6.87 2.68 -0.47
C ILE A 101 8.36 2.45 -0.80
N THR A 102 9.26 2.83 0.10
CA THR A 102 10.71 2.61 -0.06
C THR A 102 11.00 1.11 -0.13
N SER A 103 10.47 0.36 0.83
CA SER A 103 10.48 -1.10 0.88
C SER A 103 10.02 -1.71 -0.44
N LEU A 104 8.80 -1.38 -0.89
CA LEU A 104 8.24 -1.86 -2.15
C LEU A 104 9.13 -1.53 -3.37
N SER A 105 9.86 -0.42 -3.33
CA SER A 105 10.76 0.00 -4.40
C SER A 105 12.07 -0.81 -4.42
N MET A 106 12.57 -1.24 -3.25
CA MET A 106 13.84 -1.97 -3.09
C MET A 106 13.74 -3.50 -3.26
N TYR A 107 12.56 -4.10 -3.11
CA TYR A 107 12.45 -5.57 -3.03
C TYR A 107 12.48 -6.36 -4.35
N HIS A 108 13.13 -7.54 -4.27
CA HIS A 108 12.86 -8.73 -5.08
C HIS A 108 11.50 -9.34 -4.68
N THR A 109 10.85 -10.06 -5.60
CA THR A 109 9.40 -10.39 -5.60
C THR A 109 8.81 -11.10 -4.36
N TYR A 110 9.61 -11.64 -3.44
CA TYR A 110 9.15 -12.53 -2.36
C TYR A 110 8.30 -11.84 -1.28
N ASP A 111 8.68 -10.64 -0.81
CA ASP A 111 7.93 -9.91 0.22
C ASP A 111 7.08 -8.76 -0.34
N PHE A 112 7.10 -8.58 -1.65
CA PHE A 112 6.42 -7.49 -2.34
C PHE A 112 4.91 -7.50 -2.07
N ARG A 113 4.29 -8.68 -2.11
CA ARG A 113 2.85 -8.84 -1.89
C ARG A 113 2.45 -8.51 -0.46
N ALA A 114 3.19 -8.98 0.53
CA ALA A 114 2.90 -8.71 1.93
C ALA A 114 2.90 -7.20 2.21
N HIS A 115 3.87 -6.47 1.65
CA HIS A 115 3.92 -5.01 1.77
C HIS A 115 2.79 -4.31 1.02
N LEU A 116 2.35 -4.82 -0.13
CA LEU A 116 1.17 -4.28 -0.84
C LEU A 116 -0.11 -4.48 -0.02
N ASP A 117 -0.26 -5.61 0.68
CA ASP A 117 -1.42 -5.88 1.53
C ASP A 117 -1.44 -4.94 2.75
N VAL A 118 -0.27 -4.67 3.36
CA VAL A 118 -0.12 -3.65 4.42
C VAL A 118 -0.46 -2.26 3.88
N LEU A 119 0.09 -1.87 2.72
CA LEU A 119 -0.21 -0.59 2.07
C LEU A 119 -1.71 -0.44 1.82
N TYR A 120 -2.33 -1.44 1.20
CA TYR A 120 -3.78 -1.46 0.94
C TYR A 120 -4.57 -1.17 2.22
N THR A 121 -4.24 -1.85 3.31
CA THR A 121 -4.91 -1.67 4.61
C THR A 121 -4.79 -0.24 5.14
N MET A 122 -3.63 0.39 4.97
CA MET A 122 -3.44 1.79 5.35
C MET A 122 -4.29 2.73 4.49
N LEU A 123 -4.34 2.50 3.17
CA LEU A 123 -5.09 3.33 2.23
C LEU A 123 -6.62 3.22 2.42
N THR A 124 -7.10 2.09 2.93
CA THR A 124 -8.53 1.88 3.22
C THR A 124 -8.94 2.24 4.64
N THR A 125 -8.03 2.81 5.45
CA THR A 125 -8.41 3.28 6.79
C THR A 125 -9.23 4.57 6.67
N GLU A 126 -10.43 4.58 7.25
CA GLU A 126 -11.47 5.58 6.98
C GLU A 126 -11.51 6.74 7.99
N ASP A 127 -10.37 7.40 8.17
CA ASP A 127 -10.28 8.63 8.97
C ASP A 127 -10.26 9.90 8.10
N SER A 128 -10.08 11.06 8.73
CA SER A 128 -10.01 12.36 8.04
C SER A 128 -8.79 12.51 7.10
N TRP A 129 -7.77 11.64 7.22
CA TRP A 129 -6.55 11.65 6.42
C TRP A 129 -6.55 10.67 5.25
N GLN A 130 -7.60 9.85 5.09
CA GLN A 130 -7.68 8.83 4.05
C GLN A 130 -7.39 9.37 2.65
N GLU A 131 -7.97 10.52 2.27
CA GLU A 131 -7.76 11.11 0.95
C GLU A 131 -6.29 11.50 0.73
N VAL A 132 -5.64 12.05 1.75
CA VAL A 132 -4.22 12.41 1.68
C VAL A 132 -3.35 11.17 1.51
N ARG A 133 -3.65 10.08 2.22
CA ARG A 133 -2.96 8.79 2.04
C ARG A 133 -3.11 8.25 0.62
N LEU A 134 -4.32 8.32 0.06
CA LEU A 134 -4.58 7.90 -1.31
C LEU A 134 -3.77 8.73 -2.31
N LEU A 135 -3.77 10.06 -2.18
CA LEU A 135 -3.00 10.94 -3.05
C LEU A 135 -1.48 10.74 -2.91
N TYR A 136 -0.99 10.47 -1.70
CA TYR A 136 0.40 10.10 -1.47
C TYR A 136 0.77 8.85 -2.26
N ALA A 137 0.01 7.75 -2.10
CA ALA A 137 0.32 6.48 -2.77
C ALA A 137 0.07 6.50 -4.27
N LEU A 138 -0.90 7.27 -4.77
CA LEU A 138 -1.25 7.33 -6.20
C LEU A 138 -0.43 8.36 -6.97
N LYS A 139 -0.09 9.50 -6.38
CA LYS A 139 0.59 10.62 -7.09
C LYS A 139 1.99 10.93 -6.56
N GLY A 140 2.38 10.38 -5.41
CA GLY A 140 3.66 10.72 -4.80
C GLY A 140 3.67 12.12 -4.18
N ILE A 141 2.49 12.63 -3.77
CA ILE A 141 2.38 13.95 -3.15
C ILE A 141 2.70 13.81 -1.66
N SER A 142 3.68 14.59 -1.16
CA SER A 142 4.02 14.62 0.28
C SER A 142 2.80 14.95 1.16
N MET A 143 2.64 14.25 2.29
CA MET A 143 1.53 14.49 3.22
C MET A 143 1.66 15.81 3.99
N THR A 144 2.90 16.28 4.19
CA THR A 144 3.20 17.58 4.77
C THR A 144 3.76 18.50 3.70
N PRO A 145 3.20 19.71 3.51
CA PRO A 145 3.90 20.74 2.77
C PRO A 145 5.16 21.07 3.58
N ALA A 146 6.34 20.87 2.99
CA ALA A 146 7.58 21.23 3.64
C ALA A 146 7.50 22.72 4.08
N PRO A 147 7.62 23.03 5.38
CA PRO A 147 7.60 24.42 5.81
C PRO A 147 8.90 25.05 5.29
N ASN A 148 8.76 25.97 4.34
CA ASN A 148 9.84 26.84 3.83
C ASN A 148 10.98 26.14 3.09
N SER A 149 10.73 25.08 2.31
CA SER A 149 11.69 24.75 1.24
C SER A 149 11.36 25.65 0.05
N PRO A 150 12.21 26.64 -0.29
CA PRO A 150 12.06 27.32 -1.56
C PRO A 150 12.16 26.26 -2.65
N THR A 151 11.53 26.51 -3.79
CA THR A 151 11.81 25.83 -5.07
C THR A 151 13.26 26.06 -5.54
N THR A 152 14.23 25.79 -4.66
CA THR A 152 15.65 25.72 -4.93
C THR A 152 16.01 24.25 -4.97
N THR A 153 15.90 23.71 -6.19
CA THR A 153 17.02 22.98 -6.77
C THR A 153 18.34 23.58 -6.25
N ASN A 154 19.13 22.80 -5.49
CA ASN A 154 20.61 22.89 -5.42
C ASN A 154 21.24 22.02 -4.31
N SER A 155 20.47 21.14 -3.67
CA SER A 155 21.00 19.85 -3.18
C SER A 155 20.11 18.75 -3.75
N GLY A 156 20.61 18.04 -4.76
CA GLY A 156 19.86 16.96 -5.41
C GLY A 156 19.44 15.91 -4.38
N TYR A 157 18.23 15.35 -4.58
CA TYR A 157 17.63 14.24 -3.83
C TYR A 157 16.78 14.56 -2.58
N GLU A 158 15.91 15.56 -2.60
CA GLU A 158 14.56 15.32 -2.04
C GLU A 158 13.64 14.98 -3.21
N SER A 159 13.74 13.72 -3.66
CA SER A 159 12.83 13.19 -4.67
C SER A 159 11.43 13.09 -4.08
N ALA A 160 10.42 13.57 -4.81
CA ALA A 160 9.03 13.32 -4.46
C ALA A 160 8.82 11.81 -4.13
N PRO A 161 8.02 11.49 -3.10
CA PRO A 161 7.71 10.11 -2.76
C PRO A 161 7.31 9.30 -3.99
N GLN A 162 7.80 8.07 -4.11
CA GLN A 162 7.49 7.24 -5.26
C GLN A 162 6.03 6.75 -5.18
N SER A 163 5.23 6.96 -6.23
CA SER A 163 3.86 6.43 -6.27
C SER A 163 3.79 4.97 -6.72
N LEU A 164 2.66 4.31 -6.47
CA LEU A 164 2.33 3.00 -7.02
C LEU A 164 2.33 3.00 -8.57
N PHE A 165 1.93 4.10 -9.20
CA PHE A 165 2.01 4.24 -10.65
C PHE A 165 3.46 4.37 -11.14
N ASP A 166 4.33 5.07 -10.42
CA ASP A 166 5.75 5.16 -10.77
C ASP A 166 6.45 3.82 -10.60
N MET A 167 6.06 3.06 -9.56
CA MET A 167 6.48 1.68 -9.36
C MET A 167 6.07 0.76 -10.50
N PHE A 168 4.82 0.83 -10.94
CA PHE A 168 4.34 0.14 -12.14
C PHE A 168 5.18 0.55 -13.36
N LEU A 169 5.36 1.86 -13.59
CA LEU A 169 6.07 2.38 -14.76
C LEU A 169 7.52 1.90 -14.83
N LYS A 170 8.23 1.86 -13.69
CA LYS A 170 9.60 1.34 -13.61
C LYS A 170 9.69 -0.18 -13.83
N SER A 171 8.65 -0.93 -13.45
CA SER A 171 8.67 -2.41 -13.47
C SER A 171 8.11 -3.02 -14.76
N LYS A 172 7.34 -2.28 -15.54
CA LYS A 172 6.58 -2.78 -16.71
C LYS A 172 7.42 -3.41 -17.83
N SER A 173 8.74 -3.17 -17.87
CA SER A 173 9.64 -3.67 -18.93
C SER A 173 10.47 -4.87 -18.50
N THR A 174 10.82 -4.98 -17.22
CA THR A 174 11.80 -5.95 -16.71
C THR A 174 11.22 -6.88 -15.64
N TYR A 175 10.24 -6.40 -14.86
CA TYR A 175 9.63 -7.12 -13.75
C TYR A 175 8.11 -7.15 -13.91
N HIS A 176 7.61 -7.84 -14.94
CA HIS A 176 6.18 -7.82 -15.29
C HIS A 176 5.28 -8.29 -14.14
N LYS A 177 5.71 -9.23 -13.30
CA LYS A 177 4.91 -9.61 -12.12
C LYS A 177 4.79 -8.50 -11.09
N LYS A 178 5.84 -7.71 -10.88
CA LYS A 178 5.80 -6.54 -10.00
C LYS A 178 4.78 -5.51 -10.55
N ALA A 179 4.84 -5.24 -11.85
CA ALA A 179 3.87 -4.39 -12.54
C ALA A 179 2.42 -4.94 -12.41
N TYR A 180 2.24 -6.24 -12.63
CA TYR A 180 0.95 -6.93 -12.45
C TYR A 180 0.42 -6.80 -11.02
N HIS A 181 1.25 -6.99 -10.01
CA HIS A 181 0.84 -6.85 -8.61
C HIS A 181 0.48 -5.40 -8.26
N CYS A 182 1.19 -4.39 -8.78
CA CYS A 182 0.75 -3.00 -8.66
C CYS A 182 -0.67 -2.80 -9.24
N ILE A 183 -0.92 -3.31 -10.46
CA ILE A 183 -2.25 -3.21 -11.10
C ILE A 183 -3.29 -3.96 -10.27
N LYS A 184 -2.97 -5.16 -9.78
CA LYS A 184 -3.88 -5.95 -8.94
C LYS A 184 -4.28 -5.21 -7.67
N THR A 185 -3.34 -4.58 -6.98
CA THR A 185 -3.61 -3.75 -5.80
C THR A 185 -4.44 -2.52 -6.16
N LEU A 186 -4.18 -1.87 -7.30
CA LEU A 186 -4.98 -0.74 -7.78
C LEU A 186 -6.42 -1.13 -8.13
N VAL A 187 -6.64 -2.26 -8.81
CA VAL A 187 -7.99 -2.82 -9.05
C VAL A 187 -8.70 -3.02 -7.72
N GLN A 188 -8.05 -3.69 -6.77
CA GLN A 188 -8.63 -3.96 -5.46
C GLN A 188 -8.97 -2.65 -4.72
N LEU A 189 -8.09 -1.65 -4.78
CA LEU A 189 -8.30 -0.35 -4.16
C LEU A 189 -9.49 0.38 -4.77
N PHE A 190 -9.55 0.51 -6.09
CA PHE A 190 -10.65 1.22 -6.77
C PHE A 190 -11.98 0.47 -6.68
N SER A 191 -11.99 -0.86 -6.60
CA SER A 191 -13.22 -1.63 -6.39
C SER A 191 -13.79 -1.49 -4.97
N ASN A 192 -12.94 -1.37 -3.95
CA ASN A 192 -13.36 -1.51 -2.55
C ASN A 192 -13.28 -0.21 -1.74
N CYS A 193 -12.64 0.85 -2.24
CA CYS A 193 -12.52 2.13 -1.54
C CYS A 193 -13.29 3.22 -2.33
N PRO A 194 -14.46 3.68 -1.83
CA PRO A 194 -15.26 4.70 -2.51
C PRO A 194 -14.49 6.00 -2.81
N LYS A 195 -13.66 6.47 -1.86
CA LYS A 195 -12.82 7.66 -2.07
C LYS A 195 -11.78 7.45 -3.17
N ALA A 196 -11.15 6.27 -3.23
CA ALA A 196 -10.19 5.96 -4.29
C ALA A 196 -10.88 5.89 -5.66
N HIS A 197 -12.07 5.29 -5.73
CA HIS A 197 -12.87 5.25 -6.95
C HIS A 197 -13.29 6.65 -7.42
N GLN A 198 -13.66 7.52 -6.46
CA GLN A 198 -13.96 8.92 -6.76
C GLN A 198 -12.73 9.63 -7.33
N ILE A 199 -11.55 9.47 -6.73
CA ILE A 199 -10.30 10.03 -7.25
C ILE A 199 -10.03 9.56 -8.68
N LEU A 200 -10.19 8.25 -8.97
CA LEU A 200 -10.07 7.71 -10.33
C LEU A 200 -11.06 8.39 -11.30
N LYS A 201 -12.28 8.70 -10.85
CA LYS A 201 -13.30 9.36 -11.68
C LYS A 201 -13.08 10.86 -11.88
N THR A 202 -12.38 11.54 -11.00
CA THR A 202 -12.25 13.01 -11.04
C THR A 202 -10.88 13.51 -11.47
N ASP A 203 -9.80 12.80 -11.14
CA ASP A 203 -8.43 13.25 -11.42
C ASP A 203 -7.93 12.77 -12.78
N ALA A 204 -7.68 13.70 -13.70
CA ALA A 204 -7.29 13.39 -15.09
C ALA A 204 -5.91 12.72 -15.22
N ASP A 205 -4.95 13.05 -14.35
CA ASP A 205 -3.62 12.42 -14.36
C ASP A 205 -3.72 10.96 -13.90
N ILE A 206 -4.50 10.70 -12.84
CA ILE A 206 -4.74 9.33 -12.39
C ILE A 206 -5.47 8.50 -13.44
N LYS A 207 -6.49 9.06 -14.12
CA LYS A 207 -7.15 8.38 -15.25
C LYS A 207 -6.16 8.01 -16.33
N GLN A 208 -5.32 8.95 -16.76
CA GLN A 208 -4.35 8.71 -17.82
C GLN A 208 -3.36 7.61 -17.42
N ARG A 209 -2.83 7.64 -16.19
CA ARG A 209 -1.92 6.61 -15.66
C ARG A 209 -2.61 5.25 -15.53
N TRP A 210 -3.87 5.24 -15.11
CA TRP A 210 -4.70 4.04 -15.07
C TRP A 210 -4.90 3.41 -16.45
N SER A 211 -5.36 4.17 -17.44
CA SER A 211 -5.55 3.66 -18.81
C SER A 211 -4.26 3.11 -19.41
N GLN A 212 -3.10 3.72 -19.11
CA GLN A 212 -1.80 3.17 -19.52
C GLN A 212 -1.49 1.82 -18.87
N ALA A 213 -1.81 1.66 -17.59
CA ALA A 213 -1.59 0.42 -16.87
C ALA A 213 -2.51 -0.71 -17.37
N VAL A 214 -3.80 -0.41 -17.58
CA VAL A 214 -4.77 -1.37 -18.15
C VAL A 214 -4.38 -1.78 -19.57
N ARG A 215 -4.00 -0.81 -20.42
CA ARG A 215 -3.51 -1.10 -21.78
C ARG A 215 -2.28 -1.99 -21.76
N TRP A 216 -1.32 -1.73 -20.88
CA TRP A 216 -0.14 -2.57 -20.74
C TRP A 216 -0.53 -4.01 -20.36
N LEU A 217 -1.44 -4.19 -19.39
CA LEU A 217 -1.90 -5.52 -18.98
C LEU A 217 -2.56 -6.27 -20.15
N HIS A 218 -3.45 -5.59 -20.89
CA HIS A 218 -4.07 -6.11 -22.09
C HIS A 218 -3.02 -6.56 -23.12
N GLU A 219 -2.05 -5.69 -23.45
CA GLU A 219 -0.98 -6.03 -24.40
C GLU A 219 -0.14 -7.22 -23.94
N GLN A 220 0.20 -7.35 -22.66
CA GLN A 220 0.98 -8.50 -22.19
C GLN A 220 0.20 -9.82 -22.29
N LEU A 221 -1.12 -9.77 -22.02
CA LEU A 221 -1.98 -10.94 -22.15
C LEU A 221 -2.24 -11.33 -23.61
N GLU A 222 -2.22 -10.39 -24.57
CA GLU A 222 -2.42 -10.67 -26.00
C GLU A 222 -1.12 -10.97 -26.78
N ARG A 223 0.02 -10.36 -26.42
CA ARG A 223 1.28 -10.37 -27.23
C ARG A 223 1.85 -11.74 -27.58
N SER A 224 1.62 -12.79 -26.80
CA SER A 224 2.01 -14.15 -27.20
C SER A 224 0.88 -15.09 -27.55
N TYR A 225 -0.31 -14.58 -27.87
CA TYR A 225 -1.15 -15.26 -28.86
C TYR A 225 -0.53 -15.11 -30.26
N ASN A 226 -0.07 -13.90 -30.61
CA ASN A 226 0.47 -13.59 -31.94
C ASN A 226 1.88 -14.16 -32.20
N ASN A 227 2.70 -14.34 -31.16
CA ASN A 227 4.02 -14.97 -31.29
C ASN A 227 3.99 -16.51 -31.36
N ILE A 228 2.84 -17.16 -31.09
CA ILE A 228 2.69 -18.62 -31.27
C ILE A 228 2.59 -18.98 -32.76
N GLN A 229 2.29 -18.00 -33.63
CA GLN A 229 2.24 -18.21 -35.09
C GLN A 229 3.60 -18.11 -35.79
N SER A 230 4.69 -17.78 -35.08
CA SER A 230 6.02 -17.59 -35.67
C SER A 230 7.02 -18.66 -35.21
N ASN A 231 7.01 -19.79 -35.93
CA ASN A 231 8.16 -20.65 -36.24
C ASN A 231 9.00 -21.34 -35.15
N TYR A 232 8.49 -21.61 -33.94
CA TYR A 232 9.06 -22.69 -33.10
C TYR A 232 7.98 -23.36 -32.23
N PRO A 233 7.84 -24.70 -32.24
CA PRO A 233 6.89 -25.39 -31.39
C PRO A 233 7.39 -25.36 -29.95
N TYR A 234 7.05 -24.31 -29.21
CA TYR A 234 7.16 -24.33 -27.77
C TYR A 234 6.10 -25.30 -27.26
N TYR A 235 6.52 -26.47 -26.78
CA TYR A 235 5.64 -27.42 -26.11
C TYR A 235 4.86 -26.66 -25.02
N PRO A 236 3.52 -26.70 -25.00
CA PRO A 236 2.80 -26.28 -23.81
C PRO A 236 3.22 -27.26 -22.73
N SER A 237 3.89 -26.77 -21.69
CA SER A 237 4.08 -27.54 -20.48
C SER A 237 2.68 -27.96 -20.03
N GLN A 238 2.37 -29.25 -20.19
CA GLN A 238 1.16 -29.93 -19.70
C GLN A 238 1.19 -30.03 -18.16
N GLY A 239 1.68 -28.99 -17.49
CA GLY A 239 1.61 -28.81 -16.05
C GLY A 239 0.50 -27.81 -15.73
N PRO A 240 -0.10 -27.87 -14.53
CA PRO A 240 -1.06 -26.86 -14.11
C PRO A 240 -0.41 -25.48 -14.18
N ILE A 241 -0.97 -24.58 -14.98
CA ILE A 241 -0.51 -23.18 -15.04
C ILE A 241 -0.69 -22.61 -13.63
N THR A 242 0.43 -22.36 -12.96
CA THR A 242 0.43 -21.83 -11.59
C THR A 242 0.01 -20.36 -11.63
N SER A 243 -0.77 -19.92 -10.63
CA SER A 243 -1.20 -18.53 -10.54
C SER A 243 0.00 -17.58 -10.63
N ASN A 244 -0.19 -16.38 -11.17
CA ASN A 244 0.78 -15.29 -11.06
C ASN A 244 1.19 -15.00 -9.60
N ASP A 245 0.32 -15.36 -8.65
CA ASP A 245 0.57 -15.24 -7.22
C ASP A 245 1.57 -16.28 -6.65
N MET A 246 1.79 -17.40 -7.36
CA MET A 246 2.56 -18.56 -6.87
C MET A 246 3.78 -18.90 -7.74
N SER A 247 3.88 -18.31 -8.92
CA SER A 247 4.93 -18.59 -9.89
C SER A 247 6.15 -17.70 -9.64
N GLN A 248 7.37 -18.25 -9.74
CA GLN A 248 8.62 -17.55 -9.42
C GLN A 248 9.32 -16.85 -10.61
N GLY A 249 8.68 -16.84 -11.79
CA GLY A 249 9.21 -16.15 -12.98
C GLY A 249 9.07 -14.63 -12.96
N TYR A 250 9.77 -13.94 -13.88
CA TYR A 250 9.70 -12.49 -14.07
C TYR A 250 8.49 -12.03 -14.92
N PHE A 251 8.09 -12.88 -15.87
CA PHE A 251 7.02 -12.61 -16.82
C PHE A 251 5.65 -12.99 -16.26
N ILE A 252 4.61 -12.28 -16.70
CA ILE A 252 3.23 -12.59 -16.35
C ILE A 252 2.78 -13.90 -17.03
N GLU A 253 2.19 -14.80 -16.26
CA GLU A 253 1.54 -16.02 -16.74
C GLU A 253 0.12 -15.71 -17.24
N ARG A 254 -0.33 -16.35 -18.32
CA ARG A 254 -1.69 -16.16 -18.85
C ARG A 254 -2.71 -17.03 -18.14
N THR A 255 -2.94 -16.73 -16.87
CA THR A 255 -3.92 -17.45 -16.07
C THR A 255 -5.32 -16.87 -16.26
N GLN A 256 -6.35 -17.69 -16.00
CA GLN A 256 -7.73 -17.20 -15.96
C GLN A 256 -7.88 -16.04 -14.96
N SER A 257 -7.17 -16.11 -13.83
CA SER A 257 -7.15 -15.03 -12.83
C SER A 257 -6.61 -13.70 -13.37
N ALA A 258 -5.62 -13.73 -14.27
CA ALA A 258 -5.09 -12.51 -14.90
C ALA A 258 -6.09 -11.91 -15.90
N ARG A 259 -6.84 -12.76 -16.63
CA ARG A 259 -7.93 -12.32 -17.51
C ARG A 259 -9.07 -11.69 -16.70
N SER A 260 -9.53 -12.36 -15.64
CA SER A 260 -10.57 -11.80 -14.76
C SER A 260 -10.13 -10.51 -14.06
N LEU A 261 -8.83 -10.34 -13.81
CA LEU A 261 -8.30 -9.06 -13.32
C LEU A 261 -8.42 -7.96 -14.39
N LEU A 262 -8.07 -8.27 -15.64
CA LEU A 262 -8.21 -7.33 -16.76
C LEU A 262 -9.68 -6.93 -16.97
N ASP A 263 -10.61 -7.89 -16.95
CA ASP A 263 -12.04 -7.63 -17.11
C ASP A 263 -12.53 -6.62 -16.05
N LYS A 264 -12.17 -6.84 -14.78
CA LYS A 264 -12.46 -5.90 -13.68
C LYS A 264 -11.80 -4.55 -13.86
N ALA A 265 -10.56 -4.53 -14.36
CA ALA A 265 -9.83 -3.28 -14.57
C ALA A 265 -10.50 -2.41 -15.64
N VAL A 266 -11.02 -3.02 -16.71
CA VAL A 266 -11.80 -2.36 -17.76
C VAL A 266 -13.16 -1.90 -17.22
N GLU A 267 -13.83 -2.69 -16.38
CA GLU A 267 -15.11 -2.30 -15.77
C GLU A 267 -15.00 -1.04 -14.90
N LEU A 268 -13.88 -0.88 -14.18
CA LEU A 268 -13.64 0.30 -13.33
C LEU A 268 -13.55 1.61 -14.11
N TYR A 269 -13.03 1.57 -15.35
CA TYR A 269 -12.94 2.71 -16.25
C TYR A 269 -13.00 2.24 -17.72
N PRO A 270 -14.19 2.22 -18.35
CA PRO A 270 -14.39 1.64 -19.68
C PRO A 270 -13.86 2.46 -20.87
N GLU A 271 -13.31 3.66 -20.63
CA GLU A 271 -12.78 4.58 -21.66
C GLU A 271 -11.27 4.40 -21.89
#